data_AF-A0A060DH72-F1
#
_entry.id   AF-A0A060DH72-F1
#
_cell.length_a   1.000
_cell.length_b   1.000
_cell.length_c   1.000
_cell.angle_alpha   90.00
_cell.angle_beta   90.00
_cell.angle_gamma   90.00
#
_symmetry.space_group_name_H-M   'P 1'
#
loop_
_entity.id
_entity.type
_entity.pdbx_description
1 polymer ?
#
loop_
_entity_poly.entity_id
_entity_poly.type
_entity_poly.pdbx_seq_one_letter_code
_entity_poly.pdbx_strand_id
1 'polypeptide(L)'
;MKKINIIEKKFINKIIKIFTKRFKLILKNNEKFHYKIIFWKIHRLHWEKNRFISDLRYKQKIISNNSMLNLYCNNHIDKELFKLWKKKGYEIICSVIALGNTRSSSSKNTSNCRIPLLLRINKIKVEPDPVIGCISCVSGDSMNGKPLWWNSELASF
;
A
#
# COMPACT_ATOMS: atom_id res chain seq x y z
N MET A 1 -28.28 -13.36 13.12
CA MET A 1 -27.48 -12.20 12.63
C MET A 1 -26.44 -11.66 13.62
N LYS A 2 -26.71 -11.53 14.93
CA LYS A 2 -25.73 -10.96 15.91
C LYS A 2 -24.41 -11.75 16.06
N LYS A 3 -24.43 -13.11 16.02
CA LYS A 3 -23.24 -13.97 16.15
C LYS A 3 -22.22 -13.80 15.01
N ILE A 4 -22.70 -13.66 13.76
CA ILE A 4 -21.85 -13.50 12.57
C ILE A 4 -21.03 -12.20 12.66
N ASN A 5 -21.63 -11.11 13.14
CA ASN A 5 -20.97 -9.82 13.35
C ASN A 5 -19.88 -9.89 14.45
N ILE A 6 -20.04 -10.75 15.45
CA ILE A 6 -19.03 -10.93 16.52
C ILE A 6 -17.79 -11.66 15.99
N ILE A 7 -17.98 -12.72 15.19
CA ILE A 7 -16.87 -13.49 14.61
C ILE A 7 -16.09 -12.62 13.62
N GLU A 8 -16.80 -11.88 12.76
CA GLU A 8 -16.22 -10.93 11.82
C GLU A 8 -15.36 -9.87 12.53
N LYS A 9 -15.90 -9.23 13.58
CA LYS A 9 -15.15 -8.26 14.39
C LYS A 9 -13.91 -8.87 15.04
N LYS A 10 -14.02 -10.07 15.62
CA LYS A 10 -12.86 -10.77 16.21
C LYS A 10 -11.78 -11.04 15.18
N PHE A 11 -12.16 -11.48 13.98
CA PHE A 11 -11.24 -11.74 12.88
C PHE A 11 -10.52 -10.46 12.42
N ILE A 12 -11.27 -9.38 12.18
CA ILE A 12 -10.72 -8.07 11.81
C ILE A 12 -9.75 -7.55 12.89
N ASN A 13 -10.13 -7.63 14.16
CA ASN A 13 -9.27 -7.20 15.27
C ASN A 13 -7.97 -8.01 15.34
N LYS A 14 -8.04 -9.32 15.08
CA LYS A 14 -6.85 -10.17 15.00
C LYS A 14 -5.92 -9.73 13.85
N ILE A 15 -6.47 -9.42 12.67
CA ILE A 15 -5.71 -8.91 11.53
C ILE A 15 -5.01 -7.59 11.88
N ILE A 16 -5.76 -6.63 12.44
CA ILE A 16 -5.20 -5.34 12.85
C ILE A 16 -4.06 -5.55 13.84
N LYS A 17 -4.25 -6.41 14.85
CA LYS A 17 -3.21 -6.74 15.83
C LYS A 17 -1.95 -7.31 15.18
N ILE A 18 -2.09 -8.18 14.17
CA ILE A 18 -0.95 -8.74 13.42
C ILE A 18 -0.18 -7.62 12.70
N PHE A 19 -0.87 -6.75 11.96
CA PHE A 19 -0.22 -5.64 11.25
C PHE A 19 0.43 -4.64 12.23
N THR A 20 -0.22 -4.35 13.35
CA THR A 20 0.36 -3.50 14.42
C THR A 20 1.61 -4.13 15.02
N LYS A 21 1.64 -5.46 15.24
CA LYS A 21 2.83 -6.16 15.72
C LYS A 21 3.97 -6.09 14.70
N ARG A 22 3.66 -6.28 13.41
CA ARG A 22 4.65 -6.14 12.32
C ARG A 22 5.21 -4.72 12.26
N PHE A 23 4.37 -3.70 12.41
CA PHE A 23 4.81 -2.30 12.47
C PHE A 23 5.78 -2.05 13.63
N LYS A 24 5.43 -2.50 14.84
CA LYS A 24 6.32 -2.39 16.01
C LYS A 24 7.65 -3.12 15.81
N LEU A 25 7.64 -4.27 15.15
CA LEU A 25 8.85 -5.03 14.84
C LEU A 25 9.74 -4.31 13.82
N ILE A 26 9.15 -3.64 12.82
CA ILE A 26 9.90 -2.78 11.90
C ILE A 26 10.58 -1.65 12.66
N LEU A 27 9.92 -1.03 13.63
CA LEU A 27 10.55 0.04 14.42
C LEU A 27 11.68 -0.50 15.32
N LYS A 28 11.47 -1.65 15.99
CA LYS A 28 12.46 -2.24 16.90
C LYS A 28 13.72 -2.77 16.20
N ASN A 29 13.59 -3.43 15.06
CA ASN A 29 14.72 -4.12 14.42
C ASN A 29 15.63 -3.19 13.61
N ASN A 30 15.29 -1.91 13.45
CA ASN A 30 15.99 -1.00 12.56
C ASN A 30 16.81 0.10 13.28
N GLU A 31 17.22 -0.12 14.53
CA GLU A 31 18.06 0.81 15.30
C GLU A 31 19.37 1.22 14.60
N LYS A 32 19.85 0.41 13.63
CA LYS A 32 21.11 0.63 12.89
C LYS A 32 20.93 0.98 11.39
N PHE A 33 19.71 1.10 10.87
CA PHE A 33 19.46 1.32 9.42
C PHE A 33 19.12 2.78 9.08
N HIS A 34 19.43 3.20 7.84
CA HIS A 34 19.09 4.52 7.32
C HIS A 34 17.56 4.75 7.36
N TYR A 35 17.11 5.88 7.93
CA TYR A 35 15.70 6.23 8.15
C TYR A 35 14.81 6.00 6.92
N LYS A 36 15.35 6.29 5.72
CA LYS A 36 14.71 6.09 4.42
C LYS A 36 14.17 4.66 4.23
N ILE A 37 14.96 3.64 4.53
CA ILE A 37 14.56 2.23 4.36
C ILE A 37 13.43 1.86 5.34
N ILE A 38 13.43 2.47 6.53
CA ILE A 38 12.38 2.28 7.53
C ILE A 38 11.05 2.83 7.00
N PHE A 39 11.05 4.05 6.44
CA PHE A 39 9.86 4.64 5.82
C PHE A 39 9.33 3.78 4.67
N TRP A 40 10.21 3.26 3.81
CA TRP A 40 9.83 2.35 2.72
C TRP A 40 9.13 1.09 3.24
N LYS A 41 9.70 0.45 4.28
CA LYS A 41 9.09 -0.69 4.98
C LYS A 41 7.69 -0.36 5.53
N ILE A 42 7.53 0.84 6.12
CA ILE A 42 6.26 1.30 6.66
C ILE A 42 5.23 1.52 5.53
N HIS A 43 5.62 2.19 4.44
CA HIS A 43 4.74 2.41 3.29
C HIS A 43 4.26 1.10 2.66
N ARG A 44 5.17 0.14 2.47
CA ARG A 44 4.81 -1.20 1.99
C ARG A 44 3.85 -1.91 2.95
N LEU A 45 4.11 -1.88 4.25
CA LEU A 45 3.21 -2.50 5.25
C LEU A 45 1.83 -1.84 5.27
N HIS A 46 1.76 -0.51 5.15
CA HIS A 46 0.50 0.23 5.04
C HIS A 46 -0.29 -0.21 3.81
N TRP A 47 0.39 -0.32 2.66
CA TRP A 47 -0.23 -0.82 1.43
C TRP A 47 -0.73 -2.26 1.59
N GLU A 48 0.10 -3.18 2.13
CA GLU A 48 -0.26 -4.59 2.35
C GLU A 48 -1.50 -4.72 3.24
N LYS A 49 -1.55 -3.97 4.35
CA LYS A 49 -2.70 -3.95 5.27
C LYS A 49 -3.97 -3.53 4.56
N ASN A 50 -3.93 -2.40 3.85
CA ASN A 50 -5.10 -1.86 3.17
C ASN A 50 -5.54 -2.77 2.02
N ARG A 51 -4.60 -3.34 1.26
CA ARG A 51 -4.90 -4.22 0.14
C ARG A 51 -5.55 -5.51 0.62
N PHE A 52 -5.03 -6.10 1.69
CA PHE A 52 -5.60 -7.30 2.30
C PHE A 52 -7.07 -7.08 2.70
N ILE A 53 -7.36 -5.98 3.38
CA ILE A 53 -8.74 -5.63 3.78
C ILE A 53 -9.62 -5.34 2.57
N SER A 54 -9.09 -4.68 1.53
CA SER A 54 -9.79 -4.43 0.27
C SER A 54 -10.17 -5.74 -0.43
N ASP A 55 -9.24 -6.68 -0.52
CA ASP A 55 -9.48 -7.99 -1.14
C ASP A 55 -10.54 -8.79 -0.36
N LEU A 56 -10.50 -8.76 0.99
CA LEU A 56 -11.55 -9.36 1.82
C LEU A 56 -12.94 -8.75 1.57
N ARG A 57 -13.02 -7.43 1.33
CA ARG A 57 -14.28 -6.72 1.10
C ARG A 57 -14.82 -6.88 -0.31
N TYR A 58 -13.99 -6.69 -1.33
CA TYR A 58 -14.43 -6.58 -2.73
C TYR A 58 -14.29 -7.87 -3.52
N LYS A 59 -13.23 -8.67 -3.29
CA LYS A 59 -13.05 -9.96 -3.97
C LYS A 59 -13.79 -11.07 -3.25
N GLN A 60 -13.56 -11.20 -1.94
CA GLN A 60 -14.11 -12.31 -1.15
C GLN A 60 -15.47 -12.01 -0.52
N LYS A 61 -15.85 -10.72 -0.43
CA LYS A 61 -17.14 -10.25 0.14
C LYS A 61 -17.43 -10.74 1.57
N ILE A 62 -16.39 -10.98 2.37
CA ILE A 62 -16.49 -11.49 3.76
C ILE A 62 -16.84 -10.36 4.74
N ILE A 63 -16.35 -9.14 4.47
CA ILE A 63 -16.53 -7.98 5.37
C ILE A 63 -17.81 -7.23 5.02
N SER A 64 -18.62 -6.93 6.02
CA SER A 64 -19.85 -6.16 5.89
C SER A 64 -19.60 -4.65 5.73
N ASN A 65 -20.57 -3.94 5.14
CA ASN A 65 -20.49 -2.48 5.02
C ASN A 65 -20.33 -1.76 6.36
N ASN A 66 -21.01 -2.26 7.40
CA ASN A 66 -20.96 -1.66 8.73
C ASN A 66 -19.57 -1.83 9.38
N SER A 67 -18.96 -3.01 9.26
CA SER A 67 -17.57 -3.20 9.71
C SER A 67 -16.61 -2.30 8.95
N MET A 68 -16.85 -2.10 7.65
CA MET A 68 -16.01 -1.22 6.84
C MET A 68 -16.13 0.24 7.28
N LEU A 69 -17.35 0.71 7.57
CA LEU A 69 -17.60 2.04 8.14
C LEU A 69 -16.82 2.24 9.45
N ASN A 70 -16.92 1.28 10.38
CA ASN A 70 -16.20 1.34 11.66
C ASN A 70 -14.68 1.43 11.46
N LEU A 71 -14.13 0.69 10.49
CA LEU A 71 -12.70 0.74 10.19
C LEU A 71 -12.26 2.10 9.63
N TYR A 72 -13.10 2.76 8.83
CA TYR A 72 -12.84 4.13 8.38
C TYR A 72 -12.91 5.12 9.54
N CYS A 73 -13.92 5.04 10.40
CA CYS A 73 -14.08 5.94 11.55
C CYS A 73 -12.89 5.84 12.53
N ASN A 74 -12.36 4.64 12.72
CA ASN A 74 -11.22 4.39 13.63
C ASN A 74 -9.85 4.61 12.97
N ASN A 75 -9.78 5.13 11.74
CA ASN A 75 -8.54 5.32 10.98
C ASN A 75 -7.68 4.06 10.83
N HIS A 76 -8.28 2.87 10.89
CA HIS A 76 -7.55 1.62 10.70
C HIS A 76 -7.22 1.35 9.22
N ILE A 77 -7.90 2.03 8.31
CA ILE A 77 -7.73 1.91 6.86
C ILE A 77 -7.74 3.28 6.18
N ASP A 78 -7.10 3.32 5.02
CA ASP A 78 -6.96 4.53 4.22
C ASP A 78 -8.10 4.65 3.20
N LYS A 79 -9.04 5.55 3.48
CA LYS A 79 -10.22 5.76 2.63
C LYS A 79 -9.87 6.28 1.24
N GLU A 80 -8.87 7.16 1.14
CA GLU A 80 -8.47 7.75 -0.14
C GLU A 80 -7.80 6.71 -1.03
N LEU A 81 -6.94 5.87 -0.46
CA LEU A 81 -6.31 4.77 -1.18
C LEU A 81 -7.36 3.79 -1.76
N PHE A 82 -8.40 3.47 -0.98
CA PHE A 82 -9.51 2.63 -1.43
C PHE A 82 -10.32 3.25 -2.58
N LYS A 83 -10.53 4.57 -2.57
CA LYS A 83 -11.18 5.27 -3.69
C LYS A 83 -10.34 5.18 -4.96
N LEU A 84 -9.02 5.33 -4.83
CA LEU A 84 -8.10 5.26 -5.97
C LEU A 84 -8.10 3.87 -6.61
N TRP A 85 -8.08 2.79 -5.83
CA TRP A 85 -8.09 1.43 -6.38
C TRP A 85 -9.36 1.07 -7.18
N LYS A 86 -10.44 1.84 -7.04
CA LYS A 86 -11.65 1.66 -7.87
C LYS A 86 -11.54 2.35 -9.24
N LYS A 87 -10.61 3.29 -9.40
CA LYS A 87 -10.41 4.02 -10.66
C LYS A 87 -9.52 3.21 -11.60
N LYS A 88 -9.90 3.17 -12.88
CA LYS A 88 -9.11 2.54 -13.95
C LYS A 88 -7.70 3.14 -14.00
N GLY A 89 -6.67 2.31 -14.10
CA GLY A 89 -5.26 2.74 -14.14
C GLY A 89 -4.63 3.09 -12.79
N TYR A 90 -5.39 2.90 -11.70
CA TYR A 90 -4.94 3.08 -10.32
C TYR A 90 -5.11 1.83 -9.48
N GLU A 91 -5.42 0.66 -10.06
CA GLU A 91 -5.78 -0.56 -9.32
C GLU A 91 -4.68 -1.03 -8.36
N ILE A 92 -3.41 -0.70 -8.64
CA ILE A 92 -2.24 -1.09 -7.84
C ILE A 92 -1.49 0.10 -7.20
N ILE A 93 -2.07 1.30 -7.17
CA ILE A 93 -1.37 2.49 -6.67
C ILE A 93 -0.78 2.23 -5.27
N CYS A 94 0.48 2.64 -5.06
CA CYS A 94 1.25 2.32 -3.86
C CYS A 94 0.90 3.22 -2.66
N SER A 95 0.57 4.49 -2.92
CA SER A 95 0.25 5.49 -1.89
C SER A 95 -0.46 6.68 -2.52
N VAL A 96 -1.25 7.42 -1.73
CA VAL A 96 -1.83 8.70 -2.15
C VAL A 96 -0.73 9.75 -2.42
N ILE A 97 0.41 9.62 -1.74
CA ILE A 97 1.59 10.49 -1.93
C ILE A 97 2.10 10.43 -3.38
N ALA A 98 1.95 9.28 -4.04
CA ALA A 98 2.42 9.07 -5.42
C ALA A 98 1.74 10.01 -6.44
N LEU A 99 0.59 10.59 -6.10
CA LEU A 99 -0.13 11.53 -6.96
C LEU A 99 0.46 12.95 -6.93
N GLY A 100 1.50 13.21 -6.13
CA GLY A 100 2.16 14.53 -6.09
C GLY A 100 1.46 15.56 -5.22
N ASN A 101 0.47 15.16 -4.41
CA ASN A 101 -0.34 16.08 -3.60
C ASN A 101 0.24 16.30 -2.18
N THR A 102 1.57 16.36 -2.06
CA THR A 102 2.22 16.78 -0.81
C THR A 102 2.45 18.29 -0.85
N ARG A 103 2.02 18.99 0.21
CA ARG A 103 2.12 20.45 0.39
C ARG A 103 3.55 21.03 0.31
N SER A 104 4.57 20.19 0.12
CA SER A 104 5.99 20.49 0.32
C SER A 104 6.86 20.46 -0.95
N SER A 105 6.29 20.30 -2.15
CA SER A 105 7.06 20.42 -3.40
C SER A 105 6.49 21.53 -4.28
N SER A 106 7.36 22.44 -4.71
CA SER A 106 7.05 23.61 -5.53
C SER A 106 6.59 23.28 -6.97
N SER A 107 6.57 22.00 -7.35
CA SER A 107 6.01 21.52 -8.62
C SER A 107 5.00 20.41 -8.36
N LYS A 108 3.82 20.48 -9.00
CA LYS A 108 2.74 19.47 -8.92
C LYS A 108 3.11 18.18 -9.70
N ASN A 109 4.30 17.64 -9.46
CA ASN A 109 4.81 16.50 -10.20
C ASN A 109 4.41 15.20 -9.52
N THR A 110 3.82 14.29 -10.30
CA THR A 110 3.56 12.91 -9.86
C THR A 110 4.87 12.19 -9.56
N SER A 111 4.85 11.24 -8.63
CA SER A 111 6.05 10.47 -8.28
C SER A 111 6.59 9.67 -9.46
N ASN A 112 7.91 9.40 -9.45
CA ASN A 112 8.58 8.61 -10.50
C ASN A 112 7.99 7.19 -10.63
N CYS A 113 7.42 6.64 -9.55
CA CYS A 113 6.77 5.33 -9.57
C CYS A 113 5.40 5.29 -10.29
N ARG A 114 4.87 6.44 -10.73
CA ARG A 114 3.68 6.53 -11.60
C ARG A 114 4.02 6.60 -13.09
N ILE A 115 5.29 6.70 -13.44
CA ILE A 115 5.75 6.70 -14.82
C ILE A 115 5.93 5.23 -15.25
N PRO A 116 5.29 4.79 -16.35
CA PRO A 116 5.44 3.43 -16.88
C PRO A 116 6.91 3.05 -17.05
N LEU A 117 7.27 1.82 -16.66
CA LEU A 117 8.65 1.33 -16.74
C LEU A 117 9.19 1.36 -18.17
N LEU A 118 8.35 1.09 -19.17
CA LEU A 118 8.72 1.16 -20.60
C LEU A 118 9.27 2.55 -20.99
N LEU A 119 8.68 3.62 -20.44
CA LEU A 119 9.12 4.99 -20.71
C LEU A 119 10.38 5.38 -19.91
N ARG A 120 10.83 4.52 -19.00
CA ARG A 120 12.02 4.71 -18.18
C ARG A 120 13.23 3.89 -18.66
N ILE A 121 13.10 3.12 -19.75
CA ILE A 121 14.13 2.22 -20.27
C ILE A 121 15.44 2.95 -20.60
N ASN A 122 15.34 4.19 -21.09
CA ASN A 122 16.52 5.00 -21.43
C ASN A 122 17.30 5.51 -20.20
N LYS A 123 16.80 5.26 -18.98
CA LYS A 123 17.53 5.55 -17.74
C LYS A 123 18.48 4.40 -17.43
N ILE A 124 19.72 4.75 -17.08
CA ILE A 124 20.80 3.82 -16.71
C ILE A 124 20.35 2.85 -15.58
N LYS A 125 19.45 3.29 -14.68
CA LYS A 125 18.95 2.46 -13.59
C LYS A 125 17.49 2.77 -13.25
N VAL A 126 16.73 1.71 -12.98
CA VAL A 126 15.39 1.82 -12.42
C VAL A 126 15.51 2.02 -10.91
N GLU A 127 15.43 3.27 -10.48
CA GLU A 127 15.46 3.60 -9.04
C GLU A 127 14.05 3.67 -8.42
N PRO A 128 13.91 3.27 -7.14
CA PRO A 128 12.68 3.44 -6.38
C PRO A 128 12.43 4.91 -6.01
N ASP A 129 11.17 5.23 -5.76
CA ASP A 129 10.76 6.53 -5.23
C ASP A 129 11.47 6.82 -3.89
N PRO A 130 12.05 8.02 -3.70
CA PRO A 130 12.87 8.32 -2.53
C PRO A 130 12.08 8.30 -1.22
N VAL A 131 10.78 8.61 -1.24
CA VAL A 131 9.92 8.69 -0.05
C VAL A 131 9.22 7.36 0.19
N ILE A 132 8.64 6.79 -0.86
CA ILE A 132 7.75 5.62 -0.75
C ILE A 132 8.52 4.30 -0.88
N GLY A 133 9.62 4.29 -1.64
CA GLY A 133 10.36 3.07 -1.98
C GLY A 133 9.73 2.24 -3.11
N CYS A 134 8.65 2.72 -3.71
CA CYS A 134 8.00 2.03 -4.82
C CYS A 134 8.79 2.25 -6.12
N ILE A 135 9.02 1.18 -6.89
CA ILE A 135 9.64 1.22 -8.22
C ILE A 135 8.61 1.59 -9.28
N SER A 136 7.49 0.85 -9.33
CA SER A 136 6.35 1.16 -10.20
C SER A 136 5.02 0.73 -9.54
N CYS A 137 4.01 1.57 -9.71
CA CYS A 137 2.63 1.31 -9.33
C CYS A 137 1.65 1.60 -10.47
N VAL A 138 2.12 1.46 -11.71
CA VAL A 138 1.30 1.51 -12.92
C VAL A 138 0.68 0.14 -13.12
N SER A 139 -0.65 0.06 -13.31
CA SER A 139 -1.37 -1.22 -13.31
C SER A 139 -0.98 -2.22 -14.42
N GLY A 140 -0.22 -1.79 -15.43
CA GLY A 140 0.33 -2.67 -16.47
C GLY A 140 1.76 -3.15 -16.21
N ASP A 141 2.49 -2.53 -15.28
CA ASP A 141 3.91 -2.86 -15.04
C ASP A 141 4.08 -4.04 -14.06
N SER A 142 3.03 -4.42 -13.33
CA SER A 142 3.14 -5.43 -12.28
C SER A 142 2.95 -6.86 -12.80
N MET A 143 3.83 -7.77 -12.38
CA MET A 143 3.68 -9.20 -12.68
C MET A 143 2.53 -9.87 -11.89
N ASN A 144 2.25 -9.42 -10.66
CA ASN A 144 1.31 -10.10 -9.74
C ASN A 144 0.15 -9.21 -9.24
N GLY A 145 -0.18 -8.12 -9.94
CA GLY A 145 -1.24 -7.19 -9.53
C GLY A 145 -0.92 -6.43 -8.22
N LYS A 146 0.36 -6.20 -7.95
CA LYS A 146 0.89 -5.44 -6.82
C LYS A 146 1.96 -4.46 -7.31
N PRO A 147 2.14 -3.31 -6.66
CA PRO A 147 3.25 -2.43 -6.98
C PRO A 147 4.58 -3.15 -6.81
N LEU A 148 5.54 -2.79 -7.67
CA LEU A 148 6.93 -3.20 -7.56
C LEU A 148 7.59 -2.35 -6.49
N TRP A 149 8.18 -2.99 -5.49
CA TRP A 149 8.88 -2.35 -4.37
C TRP A 149 10.39 -2.52 -4.53
N TRP A 150 11.17 -1.68 -3.83
CA TRP A 150 12.64 -1.73 -3.84
C TRP A 150 13.25 -3.12 -3.52
N ASN A 151 12.49 -3.97 -2.82
CA ASN A 151 12.89 -5.33 -2.43
C ASN A 151 11.95 -6.40 -3.01
N SER A 152 11.25 -6.10 -4.09
CA SER A 152 10.58 -7.14 -4.87
C SER A 152 11.64 -7.99 -5.57
N GLU A 153 11.57 -9.31 -5.39
CA GLU A 153 12.33 -10.23 -6.21
C GLU A 153 11.86 -10.07 -7.66
N LEU A 154 12.74 -9.57 -8.52
CA LEU A 154 12.55 -9.67 -9.95
C LEU A 154 12.80 -11.14 -10.26
N ALA A 155 11.79 -11.85 -10.78
CA ALA A 155 12.03 -13.20 -11.26
C ALA A 155 13.19 -13.12 -12.25
N SER A 156 14.29 -13.80 -11.91
CA SER A 156 15.40 -14.02 -12.83
C SER A 156 14.82 -14.79 -14.01
N PHE A 157 14.73 -14.14 -15.15
CA PHE A 157 14.42 -14.78 -16.44
C PHE A 157 15.64 -15.59 -16.91
#